data_AF-A0A9N9KE79-F1
#
_entry.id   AF-A0A9N9KE79-F1
#
_cell.length_a   1.000
_cell.length_b   1.000
_cell.length_c   1.000
_cell.angle_alpha   90.00
_cell.angle_beta   90.00
_cell.angle_gamma   90.00
#
_symmetry.space_group_name_H-M   'P 1'
#
loop_
_entity.id
_entity.type
_entity.pdbx_description
1 polymer ?
#
loop_
_entity_poly.entity_id
_entity_poly.type
_entity_poly.pdbx_seq_one_letter_code
_entity_poly.pdbx_strand_id
1 'polypeptide(L)'
;SRLITLEGIVSKCCLNQLAFLSDNLKSIIRIDFISVLPQEIAFHILSYLDAISLCHAAQVSKHWNRLSDDDVVWHKLCEQHIDKKCTKCGWGLPSLWNQKKRPVIMMMTISLKFTNETKE
;
A
#
# COMPACT_ATOMS: atom_id res chain seq x y z
N SER A 1 -17.03 -10.71 -31.83
CA SER A 1 -16.01 -10.46 -32.87
C SER A 1 -14.59 -10.35 -32.30
N ARG A 2 -14.29 -9.41 -31.39
CA ARG A 2 -12.92 -9.17 -30.90
C ARG A 2 -12.28 -10.34 -30.12
N LEU A 3 -13.05 -11.05 -29.31
CA LEU A 3 -12.55 -12.20 -28.54
C LEU A 3 -12.09 -13.35 -29.44
N ILE A 4 -12.87 -13.65 -30.48
CA ILE A 4 -12.56 -14.69 -31.47
C ILE A 4 -11.26 -14.35 -32.21
N THR A 5 -11.05 -13.08 -32.56
CA THR A 5 -9.79 -12.62 -33.17
C THR A 5 -8.59 -12.82 -32.22
N LEU A 6 -8.76 -12.48 -30.94
CA LEU A 6 -7.71 -12.62 -29.94
C LEU A 6 -7.33 -14.10 -29.74
N GLU A 7 -8.33 -14.96 -29.62
CA GLU A 7 -8.16 -16.42 -29.50
C GLU A 7 -7.46 -17.01 -30.72
N GLY A 8 -7.81 -16.53 -31.93
CA GLY A 8 -7.15 -16.91 -33.18
C GLY A 8 -5.68 -16.48 -33.28
N ILE A 9 -5.29 -15.37 -32.63
CA ILE A 9 -3.89 -14.92 -32.56
C ILE A 9 -3.13 -15.78 -31.54
N VAL A 10 -3.67 -15.94 -30.33
CA VAL A 10 -3.04 -16.70 -29.23
C VAL A 10 -2.81 -18.15 -29.64
N SER A 11 -3.77 -18.79 -30.31
CA SER A 11 -3.67 -20.18 -30.78
C SER A 11 -2.61 -20.42 -31.86
N LYS A 12 -2.09 -19.36 -32.51
CA LYS A 12 -1.02 -19.45 -33.52
C LYS A 12 0.38 -19.12 -32.97
N CYS A 13 0.47 -18.62 -31.74
CA CYS A 13 1.75 -18.24 -31.14
C CYS A 13 2.53 -19.47 -30.66
N CYS A 14 3.87 -19.43 -30.77
CA CYS A 14 4.74 -20.46 -30.19
C CYS A 14 4.99 -20.22 -28.68
N LEU A 15 5.52 -21.22 -27.97
CA LEU A 15 5.73 -21.14 -26.50
C LEU A 15 6.50 -19.89 -26.06
N ASN A 16 7.56 -19.52 -26.77
CA ASN A 16 8.36 -18.33 -26.47
C ASN A 16 7.57 -17.03 -26.65
N GLN A 17 6.73 -16.95 -27.69
CA GLN A 17 5.85 -15.81 -27.92
C GLN A 17 4.79 -15.72 -26.84
N LEU A 18 4.20 -16.85 -26.42
CA LEU A 18 3.22 -16.91 -25.33
C LEU A 18 3.82 -16.52 -23.98
N ALA A 19 5.05 -16.95 -23.69
CA ALA A 19 5.78 -16.55 -22.48
C ALA A 19 6.02 -15.04 -22.46
N PHE A 20 6.52 -14.49 -23.58
CA PHE A 20 6.68 -13.05 -23.75
C PHE A 20 5.35 -12.29 -23.59
N LEU A 21 4.27 -12.78 -24.22
CA LEU A 21 2.94 -12.18 -24.13
C LEU A 21 2.42 -12.19 -22.68
N SER A 22 2.58 -13.31 -21.97
CA SER A 22 2.18 -13.45 -20.57
C SER A 22 2.88 -12.42 -19.68
N ASP A 23 4.19 -12.24 -19.84
CA ASP A 23 4.95 -11.30 -19.01
C ASP A 23 4.61 -9.83 -19.33
N ASN A 24 4.38 -9.51 -20.60
CA ASN A 24 3.94 -8.16 -20.99
C ASN A 24 2.51 -7.87 -20.54
N LEU A 25 1.60 -8.84 -20.68
CA LEU A 25 0.21 -8.69 -20.27
C LEU A 25 0.08 -8.44 -18.77
N LYS A 26 0.89 -9.10 -17.92
CA LYS A 26 0.89 -8.86 -16.46
C LYS A 26 1.06 -7.37 -16.11
N SER A 27 1.86 -6.63 -16.88
CA SER A 27 2.06 -5.19 -16.69
C SER A 27 0.84 -4.38 -17.16
N ILE A 28 0.25 -4.76 -18.29
CA ILE A 28 -0.87 -4.04 -18.92
C ILE A 28 -2.20 -4.28 -18.18
N ILE A 29 -2.43 -5.50 -17.69
CA ILE A 29 -3.67 -5.88 -16.99
C ILE A 29 -3.65 -5.48 -15.51
N ARG A 30 -2.51 -4.98 -15.00
CA ARG A 30 -2.41 -4.51 -13.62
C ARG A 30 -3.24 -3.24 -13.47
N ILE A 31 -4.34 -3.36 -12.72
CA ILE A 31 -5.19 -2.24 -12.37
C ILE A 31 -4.73 -1.72 -11.01
N ASP A 32 -4.37 -0.44 -10.95
CA ASP A 32 -4.17 0.26 -9.68
C ASP A 32 -5.52 0.55 -9.04
N PHE A 33 -6.00 -0.38 -8.21
CA PHE A 33 -7.30 -0.28 -7.57
C PHE A 33 -7.45 0.97 -6.69
N ILE A 34 -6.37 1.46 -6.08
CA ILE A 34 -6.42 2.68 -5.25
C ILE A 34 -6.77 3.90 -6.12
N SER A 35 -6.28 3.94 -7.36
CA SER A 35 -6.60 5.02 -8.30
C SER A 35 -8.01 4.94 -8.91
N VAL A 36 -8.61 3.74 -8.93
CA VAL A 36 -9.93 3.49 -9.54
C VAL A 36 -11.06 3.65 -8.52
N LEU A 37 -10.80 3.37 -7.26
CA LEU A 37 -11.80 3.44 -6.19
C LEU A 37 -12.04 4.90 -5.74
N PRO A 38 -13.23 5.20 -5.20
CA PRO A 38 -13.44 6.43 -4.45
C PRO A 38 -12.46 6.54 -3.27
N GLN A 39 -12.05 7.76 -2.95
CA GLN A 39 -10.97 8.02 -1.99
C GLN A 39 -11.29 7.47 -0.59
N GLU A 40 -12.55 7.50 -0.18
CA GLU A 40 -13.04 7.00 1.10
C GLU A 40 -12.81 5.49 1.24
N ILE A 41 -13.01 4.75 0.15
CA ILE A 41 -12.82 3.30 0.13
C ILE A 41 -11.32 2.97 0.14
N ALA A 42 -10.52 3.73 -0.60
CA ALA A 42 -9.07 3.59 -0.57
C ALA A 42 -8.51 3.82 0.85
N PHE A 43 -8.94 4.88 1.53
CA PHE A 43 -8.57 5.13 2.93
C PHE A 43 -9.02 4.01 3.87
N HIS A 44 -10.23 3.50 3.67
CA HIS A 44 -10.74 2.40 4.48
C HIS A 44 -9.86 1.15 4.35
N ILE A 45 -9.46 0.80 3.13
CA ILE A 45 -8.56 -0.34 2.85
C ILE A 45 -7.18 -0.09 3.49
N LEU A 46 -6.59 1.09 3.27
CA LEU A 46 -5.27 1.43 3.83
C LEU A 46 -5.27 1.42 5.36
N SER A 47 -6.39 1.75 6.00
CA SER A 47 -6.52 1.71 7.47
C SER A 47 -6.43 0.32 8.10
N TYR A 48 -6.43 -0.76 7.30
CA TYR A 48 -6.21 -2.13 7.77
C TYR A 48 -4.76 -2.59 7.67
N LEU A 49 -3.89 -1.81 7.04
CA LEU A 49 -2.48 -2.11 6.90
C LEU A 49 -1.73 -1.78 8.20
N ASP A 50 -0.68 -2.55 8.49
CA ASP A 50 0.27 -2.22 9.55
C ASP A 50 1.23 -1.12 9.10
N ALA A 51 1.99 -0.55 10.04
CA ALA A 51 2.87 0.58 9.79
C ALA A 51 3.90 0.30 8.67
N ILE A 52 4.43 -0.92 8.60
CA ILE A 52 5.43 -1.30 7.60
C ILE A 52 4.76 -1.37 6.23
N SER A 53 3.60 -2.04 6.13
CA SER A 53 2.84 -2.11 4.88
C SER A 53 2.39 -0.73 4.38
N LEU A 54 2.03 0.20 5.27
CA LEU A 54 1.74 1.59 4.91
C LEU A 54 2.98 2.32 4.36
N CYS A 55 4.16 2.10 4.94
CA CYS A 55 5.40 2.67 4.45
C CYS A 55 5.76 2.12 3.05
N HIS A 56 5.54 0.84 2.79
CA HIS A 56 5.70 0.27 1.46
C HIS A 56 4.66 0.84 0.47
N ALA A 57 3.40 0.94 0.89
CA ALA A 57 2.33 1.55 0.10
C ALA A 57 2.68 2.99 -0.30
N ALA A 58 3.22 3.78 0.62
CA ALA A 58 3.63 5.16 0.37
C ALA A 58 4.76 5.31 -0.67
N GLN A 59 5.50 4.24 -0.97
CA GLN A 59 6.60 4.24 -1.95
C GLN A 59 6.16 3.83 -3.36
N VAL A 60 4.91 3.37 -3.54
CA VAL A 60 4.42 2.85 -4.84
C VAL A 60 4.27 3.96 -5.88
N SER A 61 3.62 5.07 -5.52
CA SER A 61 3.40 6.22 -6.43
C SER A 61 3.08 7.49 -5.63
N LYS A 62 3.09 8.65 -6.30
CA LYS A 62 2.70 9.93 -5.67
C LYS A 62 1.25 9.91 -5.15
N HIS A 63 0.36 9.19 -5.81
CA HIS A 63 -1.04 9.10 -5.38
C HIS A 63 -1.17 8.20 -4.15
N TRP A 64 -0.52 7.04 -4.17
CA TRP A 64 -0.44 6.14 -3.02
C TRP A 64 0.21 6.80 -1.81
N ASN A 65 1.27 7.58 -2.02
CA ASN A 65 1.94 8.34 -0.97
C ASN A 65 0.96 9.30 -0.27
N ARG A 66 0.21 10.11 -1.03
CA ARG A 66 -0.76 11.05 -0.48
C ARG A 66 -1.85 10.37 0.37
N LEU A 67 -2.30 9.18 -0.05
CA LEU A 67 -3.35 8.46 0.68
C LEU A 67 -2.81 7.70 1.89
N SER A 68 -1.59 7.16 1.79
CA SER A 68 -0.98 6.38 2.86
C SER A 68 -0.39 7.27 3.97
N ASP A 69 -0.04 8.51 3.65
CA ASP A 69 0.50 9.50 4.61
C ASP A 69 -0.59 10.38 5.25
N ASP A 70 -1.86 10.05 5.03
CA ASP A 70 -2.99 10.85 5.54
C ASP A 70 -3.25 10.63 7.04
N ASP A 71 -3.56 11.73 7.75
CA ASP A 71 -3.81 11.74 9.19
C ASP A 71 -4.90 10.75 9.62
N VAL A 72 -5.92 10.50 8.79
CA VAL A 72 -7.03 9.60 9.11
C VAL A 72 -6.56 8.14 9.19
N VAL A 73 -5.69 7.72 8.27
CA VAL A 73 -5.13 6.36 8.23
C VAL A 73 -4.24 6.13 9.45
N TRP A 74 -3.36 7.08 9.73
CA TRP A 74 -2.42 6.99 10.85
C TRP A 74 -3.09 7.15 12.21
N HIS A 75 -4.15 7.96 12.33
CA HIS A 75 -4.93 8.07 13.56
C HIS A 75 -5.50 6.70 13.95
N LYS A 76 -6.09 6.01 12.97
CA LYS A 76 -6.69 4.69 13.18
C LYS A 76 -5.64 3.61 13.48
N LEU A 77 -4.47 3.68 12.83
CA LEU A 77 -3.34 2.82 13.18
C LEU A 77 -2.89 3.05 14.62
N CYS A 78 -2.74 4.32 15.04
CA CYS A 78 -2.36 4.68 16.41
C CYS A 78 -3.41 4.22 17.42
N GLU A 79 -4.71 4.40 17.18
CA GLU A 79 -5.78 3.91 18.06
C GLU A 79 -5.71 2.38 18.27
N GLN A 80 -5.33 1.62 17.24
CA GLN A 80 -5.22 0.17 17.32
C GLN A 80 -3.96 -0.32 18.07
N HIS A 81 -2.90 0.49 18.14
CA HIS A 81 -1.57 0.06 18.58
C HIS A 81 -0.96 0.91 19.71
N ILE A 82 -1.66 1.96 20.18
CA ILE A 82 -1.23 2.74 21.33
C ILE A 82 -1.46 1.94 22.62
N ASP A 83 -0.41 1.83 23.43
CA ASP A 83 -0.43 1.17 24.76
C ASP A 83 -0.77 -0.33 24.73
N LYS A 84 -0.79 -0.96 23.54
CA LYS A 84 -1.09 -2.38 23.36
C LYS A 84 -0.17 -2.98 22.30
N LYS A 85 0.43 -4.12 22.60
CA LYS A 85 1.05 -4.98 21.59
C LYS A 85 -0.05 -5.69 20.82
N CYS A 86 -0.22 -5.37 19.55
CA CYS A 86 -1.20 -6.01 18.70
C CYS A 86 -0.83 -7.48 18.52
N THR A 87 -1.74 -8.38 18.88
CA THR A 87 -1.57 -9.83 18.74
C THR A 87 -1.62 -10.30 17.28
N LYS A 88 -2.09 -9.45 16.37
CA LYS A 88 -2.23 -9.76 14.93
C LYS A 88 -0.97 -9.45 14.12
N CYS A 89 -0.33 -8.31 14.37
CA CYS A 89 0.90 -7.89 13.65
C CYS A 89 2.16 -7.95 14.52
N GLY A 90 2.04 -8.23 15.82
CA GLY A 90 3.17 -8.25 16.77
C GLY A 90 3.72 -6.86 17.12
N TRP A 91 3.20 -5.80 16.48
CA TRP A 91 3.65 -4.43 16.65
C TRP A 91 3.01 -3.77 17.87
N GLY A 92 3.77 -2.94 18.57
CA GLY A 92 3.27 -2.12 19.67
C GLY A 92 4.04 -0.81 19.65
N LEU A 93 3.31 0.31 19.63
CA LEU A 93 3.96 1.60 19.70
C LEU A 93 4.53 1.76 21.13
N PRO A 94 5.84 2.02 21.31
CA PRO A 94 6.36 2.35 22.62
C PRO A 94 5.54 3.49 23.22
N SER A 95 5.26 3.46 24.53
CA SER A 95 4.49 4.51 25.20
C SER A 95 5.19 5.87 25.03
N LEU A 96 4.79 6.62 24.01
CA LEU A 96 5.34 7.95 23.73
C LEU A 96 4.61 8.99 24.60
N TRP A 97 4.72 8.83 25.92
CA TRP A 97 4.38 9.90 26.84
C TRP A 97 5.55 10.92 26.82
N ASN A 98 5.34 12.02 26.12
CA ASN A 98 5.62 13.33 26.71
C ASN A 98 4.76 14.36 26.01
N GLN A 99 3.72 14.77 26.73
CA GLN A 99 2.68 15.69 26.34
C GLN A 99 3.30 17.02 25.90
N LYS A 100 3.28 17.32 24.59
CA LYS A 100 3.32 18.68 23.98
C LYS A 100 3.62 18.72 22.47
N LYS A 101 3.80 17.59 21.77
CA LYS A 101 3.97 17.62 20.31
C LYS A 101 2.63 17.35 19.61
N ARG A 102 2.27 18.25 18.70
CA ARG A 102 1.05 18.15 17.88
C ARG A 102 1.04 16.81 17.15
N PRO A 103 -0.12 16.13 17.00
CA PRO A 103 -0.21 14.79 16.41
C PRO A 103 0.54 14.68 15.08
N VAL A 104 0.41 15.70 14.20
CA VAL A 104 1.14 15.82 12.93
C VAL A 104 2.68 15.74 13.02
N ILE A 105 3.31 16.29 14.06
CA ILE A 105 4.77 16.23 14.24
C ILE A 105 5.20 14.81 14.68
N MET A 106 4.32 14.10 15.39
CA MET A 106 4.52 12.70 15.78
C MET A 106 4.43 11.78 14.56
N MET A 107 3.48 12.02 13.65
CA MET A 107 3.26 11.22 12.44
C MET A 107 4.47 11.24 11.50
N MET A 108 5.05 12.41 11.25
CA MET A 108 6.30 12.53 10.49
C MET A 108 7.46 11.76 11.13
N THR A 109 7.56 11.74 12.47
CA THR A 109 8.67 11.06 13.16
C THR A 109 8.54 9.53 13.06
N ILE A 110 7.31 9.01 13.08
CA ILE A 110 7.04 7.58 12.91
C ILE A 110 7.35 7.17 11.47
N SER A 111 6.78 7.83 10.46
CA SER A 111 7.08 7.57 9.05
C SER A 111 8.59 7.65 8.77
N LEU A 112 9.29 8.69 9.28
CA LEU A 112 10.73 8.84 9.10
C LEU A 112 11.56 7.74 9.77
N LYS A 113 11.19 7.28 10.96
CA LYS A 113 11.86 6.14 11.63
C LYS A 113 11.69 4.86 10.82
N PHE A 114 10.47 4.55 10.38
CA PHE A 114 10.22 3.33 9.59
C PHE A 114 10.89 3.38 8.20
N THR A 115 10.90 4.52 7.52
CA THR A 115 11.60 4.64 6.21
C THR A 115 13.13 4.52 6.31
N ASN A 116 13.71 4.76 7.49
CA ASN A 116 15.15 4.64 7.72
C ASN A 116 15.57 3.23 8.17
N GLU A 117 14.68 2.47 8.83
CA GLU A 117 14.95 1.07 9.21
C GLU A 117 14.80 0.09 8.02
N THR A 118 14.08 0.44 6.95
CA THR A 118 13.93 -0.42 5.75
C THR A 118 15.04 -0.25 4.70
N LYS A 119 16.20 0.30 5.06
CA LYS A 119 17.35 0.51 4.15
C LYS A 119 18.59 -0.35 4.47
N GLU A 120 18.48 -1.32 5.38
CA GLU A 120 19.50 -2.36 5.59
C GLU A 120 19.03 -3.72 5.07
#